data_AF-A0A368H7B2-F1
#
_entry.id   AF-A0A368H7B2-F1
#
_cell.length_a   1.000
_cell.length_b   1.000
_cell.length_c   1.000
_cell.angle_alpha   90.00
_cell.angle_beta   90.00
_cell.angle_gamma   90.00
#
_symmetry.space_group_name_H-M   'P 1'
#
loop_
_entity.id
_entity.type
_entity.pdbx_description
1 polymer ?
#
loop_
_entity_poly.entity_id
_entity_poly.type
_entity_poly.pdbx_seq_one_letter_code
_entity_poly.pdbx_strand_id
1 'polypeptide(L)'
;MKITTHLSNTTCEMETSDIIGCYDCVTGAEVSLCCRSSEGQTIANIECPTKNQGALCIANGQLNKLVLHFATPIISTECIAFCPGRTVRCTVKGTLQFVNDNLLEGDTKSEIVARNTPKDISFLGDLLGDRCVE
;
A
#
# COMPACT_ATOMS: atom_id res chain seq x y z
N MET A 1 10.83 -5.28 40.18
CA MET A 1 10.40 -4.72 38.88
C MET A 1 9.51 -5.77 38.21
N LYS A 2 8.22 -5.46 37.97
CA LYS A 2 7.26 -6.39 37.36
C LYS A 2 6.98 -5.91 35.94
N ILE A 3 7.34 -6.72 34.94
CA ILE A 3 7.04 -6.43 33.54
C ILE A 3 5.63 -6.96 33.27
N THR A 4 4.74 -6.09 32.80
CA THR A 4 3.36 -6.45 32.46
C THR A 4 3.19 -6.20 30.96
N THR A 5 2.94 -7.25 30.19
CA THR A 5 2.73 -7.16 28.74
C THR A 5 1.26 -6.92 28.47
N HIS A 6 0.93 -5.79 27.84
CA HIS A 6 -0.44 -5.50 27.41
C HIS A 6 -0.66 -6.10 26.01
N LEU A 7 -1.30 -7.27 25.94
CA LEU A 7 -1.68 -7.86 24.66
C LEU A 7 -2.99 -7.21 24.21
N SER A 8 -2.92 -6.40 23.16
CA SER A 8 -4.13 -5.87 22.51
C SER A 8 -4.81 -7.00 21.75
N ASN A 9 -6.12 -7.18 21.96
CA ASN A 9 -6.95 -8.11 21.19
C ASN A 9 -7.74 -7.38 20.08
N THR A 10 -7.22 -6.23 19.62
CA THR A 10 -7.86 -5.43 18.57
C THR A 10 -7.98 -6.24 17.28
N THR A 11 -9.20 -6.37 16.78
CA THR A 11 -9.48 -6.96 15.47
C THR A 11 -9.51 -5.85 14.41
N CYS A 12 -9.50 -6.24 13.15
CA CYS A 12 -9.58 -5.30 12.04
C CYS A 12 -10.50 -5.83 10.94
N GLU A 13 -10.99 -4.91 10.13
CA GLU A 13 -11.78 -5.14 8.92
C GLU A 13 -11.09 -4.44 7.76
N MET A 14 -11.16 -5.04 6.58
CA MET A 14 -10.38 -4.62 5.43
C MET A 14 -11.18 -4.72 4.14
N GLU A 15 -11.08 -3.67 3.35
CA GLU A 15 -11.69 -3.59 2.02
C GLU A 15 -10.64 -3.06 1.04
N THR A 16 -10.53 -3.73 -0.10
CA THR A 16 -9.56 -3.38 -1.15
C THR A 16 -10.29 -2.86 -2.38
N SER A 17 -9.75 -1.79 -2.98
CA SER A 17 -10.13 -1.38 -4.31
C SER A 17 -9.62 -2.37 -5.36
N ASP A 18 -10.04 -2.18 -6.62
CA ASP A 18 -9.34 -2.81 -7.73
C ASP A 18 -7.91 -2.25 -7.81
N ILE A 19 -6.96 -3.11 -8.20
CA ILE A 19 -5.56 -2.73 -8.40
C ILE A 19 -5.39 -2.03 -9.74
N ILE A 20 -4.63 -0.92 -9.74
CA ILE A 20 -4.35 -0.10 -10.92
C ILE A 20 -2.85 0.11 -11.08
N GLY A 21 -2.38 0.24 -12.32
CA GLY A 21 -0.97 0.49 -12.62
C GLY A 21 -0.44 -0.46 -13.68
N CYS A 22 0.84 -0.84 -13.56
CA CYS A 22 1.54 -1.63 -14.56
C CYS A 22 2.10 -2.96 -14.03
N TYR A 23 2.26 -3.90 -14.95
CA TYR A 23 3.03 -5.13 -14.73
C TYR A 23 4.36 -5.04 -15.51
N ASP A 24 5.39 -5.78 -15.06
CA ASP A 24 6.77 -5.75 -15.58
C ASP A 24 7.44 -4.35 -15.55
N CYS A 25 7.07 -3.51 -14.59
CA CYS A 25 7.57 -2.15 -14.44
C CYS A 25 8.11 -1.84 -13.04
N VAL A 26 9.03 -0.89 -12.92
CA VAL A 26 9.62 -0.45 -11.64
C VAL A 26 8.60 0.23 -10.74
N THR A 27 7.69 1.04 -11.31
CA THR A 27 6.63 1.75 -10.57
C THR A 27 5.67 0.78 -9.87
N GLY A 28 5.41 -0.37 -10.49
CA GLY A 28 4.47 -1.38 -10.01
C GLY A 28 3.01 -0.95 -10.15
N ALA A 29 2.16 -1.61 -9.36
CA ALA A 29 0.73 -1.37 -9.31
C ALA A 29 0.28 -1.02 -7.89
N GLU A 30 -0.63 -0.06 -7.78
CA GLU A 30 -1.18 0.44 -6.53
C GLU A 30 -2.58 -0.13 -6.28
N VAL A 31 -2.81 -0.59 -5.06
CA VAL A 31 -4.14 -0.90 -4.54
C VAL A 31 -4.41 -0.07 -3.30
N SER A 32 -5.61 0.50 -3.24
CA SER A 32 -6.09 1.19 -2.04
C SER A 32 -6.74 0.18 -1.10
N LEU A 33 -6.34 0.21 0.15
CA LEU A 33 -6.85 -0.63 1.23
C LEU A 33 -7.45 0.27 2.31
N CYS A 34 -8.75 0.15 2.52
CA CYS A 34 -9.39 0.67 3.73
C CYS A 34 -9.16 -0.32 4.87
N CYS A 35 -8.52 0.12 5.95
CA CYS A 35 -8.39 -0.65 7.18
C CYS A 35 -9.12 0.01 8.36
N ARG A 36 -10.05 -0.71 8.97
CA ARG A 36 -10.78 -0.31 10.18
C ARG A 36 -10.35 -1.19 11.34
N SER A 37 -10.03 -0.60 12.48
CA SER A 37 -9.76 -1.34 13.73
C SER A 37 -11.00 -1.36 14.63
N SER A 38 -11.17 -2.42 15.42
CA SER A 38 -12.27 -2.49 16.40
C SER A 38 -12.09 -1.50 17.55
N GLU A 39 -10.85 -1.19 17.90
CA GLU A 39 -10.50 -0.31 19.01
C GLU A 39 -9.11 0.29 18.81
N GLY A 40 -8.99 1.60 19.05
CA GLY A 40 -7.71 2.31 19.03
C GLY A 40 -7.04 2.31 17.66
N GLN A 41 -5.76 2.70 17.66
CA GLN A 41 -4.91 2.66 16.49
C GLN A 41 -4.03 1.40 16.54
N THR A 42 -3.94 0.67 15.43
CA THR A 42 -3.05 -0.50 15.31
C THR A 42 -2.40 -0.56 13.93
N ILE A 43 -1.32 -1.33 13.81
CA ILE A 43 -0.67 -1.64 12.54
C ILE A 43 -0.95 -3.10 12.20
N ALA A 44 -1.57 -3.33 11.04
CA ALA A 44 -1.74 -4.65 10.48
C ALA A 44 -0.55 -4.99 9.56
N ASN A 45 0.04 -6.17 9.73
CA ASN A 45 1.02 -6.67 8.75
C ASN A 45 0.28 -7.38 7.62
N ILE A 46 0.51 -6.97 6.38
CA ILE A 46 -0.15 -7.51 5.20
C ILE A 46 0.88 -8.30 4.42
N GLU A 47 0.59 -9.58 4.24
CA GLU A 47 1.40 -10.51 3.45
C GLU A 47 0.68 -10.80 2.14
N CYS A 48 1.27 -10.32 1.05
CA CYS A 48 0.90 -10.68 -0.30
C CYS A 48 2.04 -11.53 -0.90
N PRO A 49 1.80 -12.34 -1.95
CA PRO A 49 2.83 -13.19 -2.56
C PRO A 49 4.08 -12.45 -3.03
N THR A 50 3.96 -11.17 -3.36
CA THR A 50 5.03 -10.37 -3.96
C THR A 50 5.75 -9.50 -2.94
N LYS A 51 5.06 -9.06 -1.87
CA LYS A 51 5.61 -8.12 -0.89
C LYS A 51 4.80 -8.11 0.40
N ASN A 52 5.50 -7.91 1.51
CA ASN A 52 4.89 -7.68 2.82
C ASN A 52 4.96 -6.18 3.18
N GLN A 53 3.86 -5.63 3.70
CA GLN A 53 3.72 -4.19 3.99
C GLN A 53 2.88 -3.98 5.25
N GLY A 54 3.13 -2.89 5.98
CA GLY A 54 2.31 -2.48 7.12
C GLY A 54 1.18 -1.56 6.68
N ALA A 55 -0.02 -1.74 7.25
CA ALA A 55 -1.15 -0.84 7.10
C ALA A 55 -1.59 -0.28 8.45
N LEU A 56 -1.82 1.03 8.50
CA LEU A 56 -2.40 1.70 9.64
C LEU A 56 -3.91 1.45 9.68
N CYS A 57 -4.44 1.07 10.83
CA CYS A 57 -5.84 0.80 11.05
C CYS A 57 -6.35 1.64 12.22
N ILE A 58 -7.42 2.39 12.00
CA ILE A 58 -8.10 3.20 13.02
C ILE A 58 -9.61 2.93 12.99
N ALA A 59 -10.31 3.23 14.07
CA ALA A 59 -11.74 2.95 14.19
C ALA A 59 -12.59 3.60 13.08
N ASN A 60 -12.20 4.80 12.64
CA ASN A 60 -12.90 5.53 11.58
C ASN A 60 -12.52 5.08 10.15
N GLY A 61 -11.64 4.09 10.01
CA GLY A 61 -11.12 3.66 8.73
C GLY A 61 -9.99 4.54 8.22
N GLN A 62 -8.90 3.88 7.86
CA GLN A 62 -7.71 4.49 7.29
C GLN A 62 -7.48 3.95 5.89
N LEU A 63 -7.35 4.84 4.91
CA LEU A 63 -6.90 4.48 3.58
C LEU A 63 -5.39 4.27 3.61
N ASN A 64 -4.97 3.12 3.12
CA ASN A 64 -3.58 2.72 2.97
C ASN A 64 -3.32 2.44 1.49
N LYS A 65 -2.16 2.85 1.00
CA LYS A 65 -1.74 2.54 -0.37
C LYS A 65 -0.71 1.43 -0.33
N LEU A 66 -0.99 0.34 -1.04
CA LEU A 66 -0.07 -0.78 -1.18
C LEU A 66 0.45 -0.81 -2.61
N VAL A 67 1.78 -0.82 -2.76
CA VAL A 67 2.43 -1.00 -4.06
C VAL A 67 2.91 -2.43 -4.18
N LEU A 68 2.49 -3.11 -5.24
CA LEU A 68 2.78 -4.51 -5.52
C LEU A 68 3.33 -4.64 -6.95
N HIS A 69 4.25 -5.58 -7.15
CA HIS A 69 4.91 -5.83 -8.43
C HIS A 69 4.45 -7.17 -8.99
N PHE A 70 4.02 -7.18 -10.25
CA PHE A 70 3.52 -8.37 -10.93
C PHE A 70 4.17 -8.53 -12.30
N ALA A 71 4.26 -9.78 -12.77
CA ALA A 71 4.76 -10.15 -14.09
C ALA A 71 3.64 -10.52 -15.09
N THR A 72 2.38 -10.38 -14.67
CA THR A 72 1.21 -10.76 -15.48
C THR A 72 0.15 -9.67 -15.46
N PRO A 73 -0.63 -9.51 -16.55
CA PRO A 73 -1.63 -8.45 -16.64
C PRO A 73 -2.88 -8.69 -15.79
N ILE A 74 -3.35 -9.94 -15.65
CA ILE A 74 -4.58 -10.26 -14.93
C ILE A 74 -4.21 -10.66 -13.50
N ILE A 75 -4.66 -9.87 -12.52
CA ILE A 75 -4.36 -10.10 -11.11
C ILE A 75 -5.61 -10.63 -10.41
N SER A 76 -5.44 -11.73 -9.71
CA SER A 76 -6.38 -12.27 -8.73
C SER A 76 -5.56 -12.99 -7.68
N THR A 77 -5.27 -12.30 -6.58
CA THR A 77 -4.33 -12.78 -5.57
C THR A 77 -4.87 -12.49 -4.18
N GLU A 78 -4.75 -13.47 -3.31
CA GLU A 78 -5.13 -13.34 -1.92
C GLU A 78 -3.96 -12.82 -1.08
N CYS A 79 -4.23 -11.83 -0.24
CA CYS A 79 -3.32 -11.34 0.78
C CYS A 79 -3.89 -11.68 2.17
N ILE A 80 -2.99 -11.89 3.12
CA ILE A 80 -3.32 -12.21 4.51
C ILE A 80 -2.86 -11.06 5.38
N ALA A 81 -3.78 -10.48 6.14
CA ALA A 81 -3.47 -9.42 7.08
C ALA A 81 -3.54 -9.91 8.52
N PHE A 82 -2.51 -9.59 9.29
CA PHE A 82 -2.34 -9.99 10.68
C PHE A 82 -2.58 -8.79 11.58
N CYS A 83 -3.70 -8.82 12.29
CA CYS A 83 -4.02 -7.90 13.38
C CYS A 83 -3.88 -8.63 14.72
N PRO A 84 -3.62 -7.91 15.83
CA PRO A 84 -3.35 -8.52 17.13
C PRO A 84 -4.41 -9.53 17.59
N GLY A 85 -5.69 -9.24 17.35
CA GLY A 85 -6.81 -10.11 17.75
C GLY A 85 -7.33 -11.05 16.65
N ARG A 86 -6.93 -10.87 15.38
CA ARG A 86 -7.49 -11.65 14.26
C ARG A 86 -6.63 -11.59 13.00
N THR A 87 -6.64 -12.67 12.24
CA THR A 87 -6.16 -12.71 10.85
C THR A 87 -7.32 -12.53 9.86
N VAL A 88 -7.15 -11.67 8.87
CA VAL A 88 -8.15 -11.35 7.83
C VAL A 88 -7.56 -11.69 6.46
N ARG A 89 -8.38 -12.21 5.56
CA ARG A 89 -8.01 -12.48 4.15
C ARG A 89 -8.67 -11.43 3.27
N CYS A 90 -7.92 -10.86 2.35
CA CYS A 90 -8.43 -9.92 1.35
C CYS A 90 -7.95 -10.33 -0.04
N THR A 91 -8.77 -10.09 -1.06
CA THR A 91 -8.45 -10.46 -2.44
C THR A 91 -8.18 -9.20 -3.25
N VAL A 92 -6.95 -9.07 -3.73
CA VAL A 92 -6.54 -8.04 -4.66
C VAL A 92 -6.82 -8.54 -6.08
N LYS A 93 -7.59 -7.77 -6.83
CA LYS A 93 -7.99 -8.10 -8.20
C LYS A 93 -7.92 -6.88 -9.11
N GLY A 94 -7.69 -7.11 -10.40
CA GLY A 94 -7.68 -6.05 -11.40
C GLY A 94 -6.93 -6.46 -12.66
N THR A 95 -6.84 -5.53 -13.61
CA THR A 95 -6.10 -5.71 -14.86
C THR A 95 -5.08 -4.60 -15.02
N LEU A 96 -3.81 -4.97 -15.11
CA LEU A 96 -2.66 -4.08 -15.21
C LEU A 96 -2.26 -3.84 -16.66
N GLN A 97 -1.68 -2.68 -16.91
CA GLN A 97 -1.17 -2.31 -18.23
C GLN A 97 0.28 -2.75 -18.40
N PHE A 98 0.65 -3.18 -19.60
CA PHE A 98 2.03 -3.50 -19.90
C PHE A 98 2.84 -2.20 -20.06
N VAL A 99 3.98 -2.13 -19.39
CA VAL A 99 4.96 -1.06 -19.61
C VAL A 99 6.32 -1.72 -19.82
N ASN A 100 6.96 -1.44 -20.96
CA ASN A 100 8.31 -1.88 -21.22
C ASN A 100 9.27 -0.76 -20.82
N ASP A 101 9.83 -0.85 -19.60
CA ASP A 101 10.75 0.15 -19.08
C ASP A 101 12.02 0.29 -19.94
N ASN A 102 12.40 -0.74 -20.70
CA ASN A 102 13.54 -0.69 -21.62
C ASN A 102 13.29 0.22 -22.84
N LEU A 103 12.05 0.62 -23.12
CA LEU A 103 11.73 1.58 -24.19
C LEU A 103 11.84 3.04 -23.71
N LEU A 104 11.92 3.29 -22.41
CA LEU A 104 12.08 4.63 -21.83
C LEU A 104 13.54 5.09 -21.79
N GLU A 105 14.50 4.17 -22.00
CA GLU A 105 15.93 4.48 -22.08
C GLU A 105 16.33 5.22 -23.39
N GLY A 106 15.40 5.41 -24.33
CA GLY A 106 15.65 5.91 -25.68
C GLY A 106 15.64 7.45 -25.87
N ASP A 107 15.13 8.24 -24.93
CA ASP A 107 14.96 9.70 -25.10
C ASP A 107 15.63 10.54 -24.00
N THR A 108 16.90 10.27 -23.69
CA THR A 108 17.73 11.20 -22.91
C THR A 108 18.99 11.64 -23.67
N LYS A 109 18.78 12.43 -24.73
CA LYS A 109 19.78 13.45 -25.08
C LYS A 109 19.76 14.48 -23.95
N SER A 110 20.71 14.34 -23.03
CA SER A 110 20.95 15.25 -21.91
C SER A 110 21.24 16.67 -22.43
N GLU A 111 20.23 17.55 -22.37
CA GLU A 111 20.47 18.99 -22.23
C GLU A 111 20.40 19.33 -20.74
N ILE A 112 21.55 19.70 -20.19
CA ILE A 112 21.72 20.08 -18.79
C ILE A 112 21.03 21.44 -18.61
N VAL A 113 19.76 21.44 -18.21
CA VAL A 113 19.11 22.65 -17.67
C VAL A 113 19.29 22.65 -16.17
N ALA A 114 20.25 23.42 -15.67
CA ALA A 114 20.38 23.72 -14.25
C ALA A 114 19.15 24.51 -13.79
N ARG A 115 18.13 23.81 -13.27
CA ARG A 115 17.02 24.41 -12.53
C ARG A 115 17.37 24.39 -11.04
N ASN A 116 17.67 25.56 -10.51
CA ASN A 116 17.60 25.81 -9.07
C ASN A 116 16.13 25.70 -8.64
N THR A 117 15.71 24.57 -8.09
CA THR A 117 14.37 24.44 -7.47
C THR A 117 14.47 24.53 -5.95
N PRO A 118 13.61 25.33 -5.31
CA PRO A 118 13.52 25.38 -3.85
C PRO A 118 13.07 24.03 -3.30
N LYS A 119 13.60 23.66 -2.13
CA LYS A 119 13.22 22.45 -1.39
C LYS A 119 11.72 22.49 -1.05
N ASP A 120 10.92 21.79 -1.82
CA ASP A 120 9.51 21.54 -1.51
C ASP A 120 9.44 20.40 -0.48
N ILE A 121 8.98 20.73 0.73
CA ILE A 121 8.90 19.85 1.91
C ILE A 121 7.50 19.24 2.07
N SER A 122 6.70 19.21 1.00
CA SER A 122 5.38 18.57 0.94
C SER A 122 5.37 17.06 1.26
N PHE A 123 6.53 16.40 1.27
CA PHE A 123 6.70 14.99 1.66
C PHE A 123 6.33 14.64 3.12
N LEU A 124 6.11 15.63 3.99
CA LEU A 124 5.66 15.37 5.37
C LEU A 124 4.12 15.33 5.51
N GLY A 125 3.37 15.55 4.42
CA GLY A 125 1.90 15.54 4.42
C GLY A 125 1.26 14.14 4.46
N ASP A 126 1.97 13.10 4.01
CA ASP A 126 1.41 11.76 3.81
C ASP A 126 1.27 10.92 5.11
N LEU A 127 1.61 11.50 6.27
CA LEU A 127 1.37 10.86 7.58
C LEU A 127 -0.09 11.00 8.07
N LEU A 128 -0.90 11.79 7.36
CA LEU A 128 -2.35 11.84 7.52
C LEU A 128 -2.96 11.13 6.33
N GLY A 129 -2.87 9.80 6.28
CA GLY A 129 -3.49 9.07 5.19
C GLY A 129 -4.98 9.39 5.10
N ASP A 130 -5.52 9.37 3.89
CA ASP A 130 -6.93 9.66 3.64
C ASP A 130 -7.86 8.73 4.43
N ARG A 131 -9.07 9.19 4.76
CA ARG A 131 -10.09 8.30 5.34
C ARG A 131 -10.79 7.53 4.24
N CYS A 132 -11.30 6.35 4.58
CA CYS A 132 -12.15 5.61 3.66
C CYS A 132 -13.42 6.41 3.36
N VAL A 133 -13.78 6.54 2.08
CA VAL A 133 -15.04 7.16 1.64
C VAL A 133 -16.13 6.09 1.66
N GLU A 134 -17.25 6.36 2.32
CA GLU A 134 -18.45 5.51 2.34
C GLU A 134 -19.27 5.58 1.05
#